data_AF-A0A836IIR7-F1
#
_entry.id   AF-A0A836IIR7-F1
#
_cell.length_a   1.000
_cell.length_b   1.000
_cell.length_c   1.000
_cell.angle_alpha   90.00
_cell.angle_beta   90.00
_cell.angle_gamma   90.00
#
_symmetry.space_group_name_H-M   'P 1'
#
loop_
_entity.id
_entity.type
_entity.pdbx_description
1 polymer ?
#
loop_
_entity_poly.entity_id
_entity_poly.type
_entity_poly.pdbx_seq_one_letter_code
_entity_poly.pdbx_strand_id
1 'polypeptide(L)'
;MDGEQLNSINRLRTRFPALTVSDARALLERHNWNVTIAAAAAEQGERQRMKAGSANYFVGGGDKGSGQQVMAPPGEHEIHRSGDSGSGIHSMIDRIFRKAQVEGSNESRGGEGPGLESDEPRTFYGRGQRLGYTANPSPYVASALRAERSLCVTVYRNGFEVDKDAFVPLNSEEGRQFVDAMDRGFVPPSLAAKYPNTDLTINLRDCLQVDYSPPAYTAFQGQGHRLAASSGTAASPAAAAGVPEPPTTASPPGTSSYDATRTVEVRSDEATSFVVLLNTRGERRQVQLNPERHTVEDLYSLAHAYQPELEQFILVERGMPPRRLESSTRSQTISQAKLSRAVVALQQL
;
A
#
# COMPACT_ATOMS: atom_id res chain seq x y z
N MET A 1 -8.81 23.44 -57.97
CA MET A 1 -7.48 23.79 -57.43
C MET A 1 -6.77 24.48 -58.56
N ASP A 2 -6.78 25.80 -58.53
CA ASP A 2 -6.19 26.61 -59.59
C ASP A 2 -4.66 26.55 -59.46
N GLY A 3 -3.93 26.56 -60.58
CA GLY A 3 -2.46 26.48 -60.56
C GLY A 3 -1.80 27.59 -59.74
N GLU A 4 -2.46 28.75 -59.66
CA GLU A 4 -2.03 29.92 -58.89
C GLU A 4 -2.14 29.72 -57.36
N GLN A 5 -3.16 28.97 -56.92
CA GLN A 5 -3.36 28.60 -55.53
C GLN A 5 -2.26 27.66 -55.05
N LEU A 6 -1.90 26.68 -55.88
CA LEU A 6 -0.82 25.74 -55.57
C LEU A 6 0.55 26.44 -55.50
N ASN A 7 0.79 27.42 -56.37
CA ASN A 7 2.00 28.25 -56.34
C ASN A 7 2.08 29.10 -55.06
N SER A 8 0.95 29.68 -54.65
CA SER A 8 0.86 30.47 -53.42
C SER A 8 1.15 29.64 -52.16
N ILE A 9 0.63 28.40 -52.10
CA ILE A 9 0.91 27.45 -51.01
C ILE A 9 2.40 27.07 -50.99
N ASN A 10 2.99 26.77 -52.15
CA ASN A 10 4.42 26.42 -52.23
C ASN A 10 5.32 27.60 -51.84
N ARG A 11 4.97 28.84 -52.21
CA ARG A 11 5.71 30.04 -51.77
C ARG A 11 5.67 30.21 -50.26
N LEU A 12 4.51 30.02 -49.63
CA LEU A 12 4.38 30.13 -48.18
C LEU A 12 5.18 29.04 -47.45
N ARG A 13 5.12 27.80 -47.94
CA ARG A 13 5.87 26.65 -47.37
C ARG A 13 7.38 26.72 -47.59
N THR A 14 7.82 27.35 -48.69
CA THR A 14 9.27 27.59 -48.92
C THR A 14 9.83 28.55 -47.87
N ARG A 15 9.02 29.51 -47.41
CA ARG A 15 9.40 30.47 -46.38
C ARG A 15 9.22 29.92 -44.96
N PHE A 16 8.23 29.04 -44.75
CA PHE A 16 7.92 28.41 -43.48
C PHE A 16 7.84 26.88 -43.65
N PRO A 17 8.98 26.17 -43.59
CA PRO A 17 9.03 24.72 -43.84
C PRO A 17 8.30 23.90 -42.76
N ALA A 18 8.07 24.48 -41.58
CA ALA A 18 7.31 23.87 -40.49
C ALA A 18 5.78 23.85 -40.72
N LEU A 19 5.29 24.54 -41.75
CA LEU A 19 3.87 24.68 -42.03
C LEU A 19 3.35 23.54 -42.92
N THR A 20 2.29 22.85 -42.48
CA THR A 20 1.66 21.79 -43.27
C THR A 20 0.91 22.38 -44.48
N VAL A 21 0.64 21.56 -45.50
CA VAL A 21 -0.10 21.99 -46.70
C VAL A 21 -1.51 22.48 -46.35
N SER A 22 -2.17 21.81 -45.41
CA SER A 22 -3.50 22.16 -44.93
C SER A 22 -3.51 23.50 -44.19
N ASP A 23 -2.53 23.73 -43.32
CA ASP A 23 -2.42 24.99 -42.57
C ASP A 23 -2.05 26.18 -43.47
N ALA A 24 -1.14 25.95 -44.43
CA ALA A 24 -0.78 26.95 -45.42
C ALA A 24 -1.99 27.38 -46.27
N ARG A 25 -2.81 26.41 -46.66
CA ARG A 25 -4.06 26.67 -47.39
C ARG A 25 -5.06 27.44 -46.52
N ALA A 26 -5.27 27.03 -45.27
CA ALA A 26 -6.21 27.70 -44.36
C ALA A 26 -5.81 29.17 -44.08
N LEU A 27 -4.51 29.46 -43.94
CA LEU A 27 -4.01 30.83 -43.80
C LEU A 27 -4.24 31.65 -45.07
N LEU A 28 -3.99 31.07 -46.25
CA LEU A 28 -4.23 31.75 -47.52
C LEU A 28 -5.72 32.01 -47.74
N GLU A 29 -6.61 31.04 -47.46
CA GLU A 29 -8.06 31.22 -47.57
C GLU A 29 -8.56 32.31 -46.61
N ARG A 30 -8.06 32.37 -45.37
CA ARG A 30 -8.40 33.41 -44.39
C ARG A 30 -7.98 34.81 -44.82
N HIS A 31 -6.90 34.93 -45.58
CA HIS A 31 -6.33 36.20 -46.03
C HIS A 31 -6.53 36.45 -47.54
N ASN A 32 -7.59 35.88 -48.11
CA ASN A 32 -7.99 36.07 -49.51
C ASN A 32 -6.83 35.84 -50.51
N TRP A 33 -6.09 34.75 -50.31
CA TRP A 33 -4.93 34.31 -51.09
C TRP A 33 -3.76 35.32 -51.16
N ASN A 34 -3.69 36.27 -50.22
CA ASN A 34 -2.57 37.20 -50.12
C ASN A 34 -1.39 36.59 -49.36
N VAL A 35 -0.34 36.21 -50.10
CA VAL A 35 0.86 35.54 -49.57
C VAL A 35 1.62 36.42 -48.56
N THR A 36 1.60 37.74 -48.71
CA THR A 36 2.34 38.66 -47.83
C THR A 36 1.71 38.73 -46.44
N ILE A 37 0.38 38.80 -46.39
CA ILE A 37 -0.39 38.86 -45.14
C ILE A 37 -0.38 37.49 -44.46
N ALA A 38 -0.56 36.41 -45.23
CA ALA A 38 -0.47 35.04 -44.73
C ALA A 38 0.93 34.73 -44.17
N ALA A 39 2.00 35.25 -44.79
CA ALA A 39 3.36 35.11 -44.29
C ALA A 39 3.58 35.85 -42.96
N ALA A 40 3.04 37.06 -42.80
CA ALA A 40 3.11 37.80 -41.54
C ALA A 40 2.33 37.08 -40.42
N ALA A 41 1.17 36.51 -40.74
CA ALA A 41 0.39 35.72 -39.79
C ALA A 41 1.11 34.41 -39.39
N ALA A 42 1.75 33.74 -40.36
CA ALA A 42 2.57 32.54 -40.09
C ALA A 42 3.78 32.85 -39.19
N GLU A 43 4.47 33.98 -39.42
CA GLU A 43 5.57 34.45 -38.58
C GLU A 43 5.14 34.75 -37.14
N GLN A 44 3.95 35.35 -36.96
CA GLN A 44 3.39 35.57 -35.63
C GLN A 44 3.02 34.27 -34.92
N GLY A 45 2.47 33.29 -35.66
CA GLY A 45 2.19 31.95 -35.14
C GLY A 45 3.46 31.22 -34.71
N GLU A 46 4.53 31.31 -35.49
CA GLU A 46 5.82 30.70 -35.16
C GLU A 46 6.48 31.38 -33.95
N ARG A 47 6.42 32.72 -33.87
CA ARG A 47 6.89 33.47 -32.70
C ARG A 47 6.09 33.14 -31.44
N GLN A 48 4.77 32.99 -31.53
CA GLN A 48 3.94 32.55 -30.41
C GLN A 48 4.26 31.11 -30.02
N ARG A 49 4.52 30.22 -30.99
CA ARG A 49 4.94 28.84 -30.74
C ARG A 49 6.32 28.76 -30.08
N MET A 50 7.26 29.61 -30.49
CA MET A 50 8.59 29.75 -29.85
C MET A 50 8.51 30.34 -28.45
N LYS A 51 7.60 31.32 -28.25
CA LYS A 51 7.34 31.93 -26.93
C LYS A 51 6.58 30.98 -25.99
N ALA A 52 5.73 30.10 -26.52
CA ALA A 52 5.04 29.05 -25.78
C ALA A 52 5.94 27.82 -25.52
N GLY A 53 6.93 27.56 -26.38
CA GLY A 53 7.83 26.40 -26.28
C GLY A 53 9.10 26.61 -25.44
N SER A 54 9.34 27.79 -24.87
CA SER A 54 10.49 28.06 -24.01
C SER A 54 10.05 28.36 -22.58
N ALA A 55 9.57 27.32 -21.88
CA ALA A 55 9.53 27.34 -20.43
C ALA A 55 10.99 27.29 -19.93
N ASN A 56 11.58 28.47 -19.73
CA ASN A 56 12.90 28.59 -19.12
C ASN A 56 12.74 28.40 -17.62
N TYR A 57 13.27 27.29 -17.10
CA TYR A 57 13.28 27.02 -15.67
C TYR A 57 14.62 27.50 -15.10
N PHE A 58 14.56 28.30 -14.04
CA PHE A 58 15.74 28.71 -13.29
C PHE A 58 15.84 27.83 -12.05
N VAL A 59 16.95 27.12 -11.91
CA VAL A 59 17.21 26.28 -10.74
C VAL A 59 18.30 26.95 -9.90
N GLY A 60 18.04 27.13 -8.60
CA GLY A 60 19.05 27.55 -7.62
C GLY A 60 19.34 29.06 -7.51
N GLY A 61 18.39 29.95 -7.83
CA GLY A 61 18.57 31.40 -7.67
C GLY A 61 17.91 31.97 -6.42
N GLY A 62 18.68 32.34 -5.39
CA GLY A 62 18.18 33.18 -4.29
C GLY A 62 17.92 34.63 -4.73
N ASP A 63 17.37 35.46 -3.82
CA ASP A 63 16.86 36.83 -4.07
C ASP A 63 17.84 37.82 -4.73
N LYS A 64 19.10 37.45 -4.90
CA LYS A 64 20.16 38.24 -5.56
C LYS A 64 20.45 37.82 -7.01
N GLY A 65 19.60 36.99 -7.63
CA GLY A 65 19.57 36.79 -9.08
C GLY A 65 20.64 35.86 -9.66
N SER A 66 21.17 34.93 -8.87
CA SER A 66 22.20 33.96 -9.31
C SER A 66 21.61 32.56 -9.49
N GLY A 67 20.62 32.38 -10.38
CA GLY A 67 20.10 31.07 -10.75
C GLY A 67 20.65 30.61 -12.11
N GLN A 68 20.96 29.33 -12.26
CA GLN A 68 21.30 28.78 -13.58
C GLN A 68 20.02 28.54 -14.38
N GLN A 69 20.01 29.03 -15.62
CA GLN A 69 18.93 28.78 -16.55
C GLN A 69 19.11 27.39 -17.16
N VAL A 70 18.18 26.48 -16.87
CA VAL A 70 18.13 25.15 -17.45
C VAL A 70 17.05 25.16 -18.54
N MET A 71 17.47 24.88 -19.77
CA MET A 71 16.54 24.71 -20.89
C MET A 71 15.90 23.32 -20.78
N ALA A 72 14.58 23.27 -20.67
CA ALA A 72 13.85 22.01 -20.74
C ALA A 72 14.02 21.39 -22.15
N PRO A 73 14.09 20.06 -22.27
CA PRO A 73 14.16 19.40 -23.56
C PRO A 73 12.92 19.75 -24.42
N PRO A 74 13.09 19.97 -25.74
CA PRO A 74 11.99 20.33 -26.61
C PRO A 74 11.08 19.11 -26.82
N GLY A 75 10.06 18.95 -25.99
CA GLY A 75 9.16 17.82 -26.15
C GLY A 75 8.16 17.54 -25.03
N GLU A 76 8.38 17.99 -23.80
CA GLU A 76 7.34 17.89 -22.78
C GLU A 76 6.50 19.17 -22.77
N HIS A 77 5.54 19.20 -23.69
CA HIS A 77 4.28 19.83 -23.37
C HIS A 77 3.80 19.19 -22.07
N GLU A 78 3.85 19.92 -20.95
CA GLU A 78 2.77 19.81 -19.98
C GLU A 78 1.50 19.84 -20.82
N ILE A 79 0.73 18.76 -20.75
CA ILE A 79 -0.56 18.67 -21.40
C ILE A 79 -1.43 19.70 -20.66
N HIS A 80 -1.32 20.96 -21.08
CA HIS A 80 -2.33 21.96 -20.86
C HIS A 80 -3.58 21.42 -21.54
N ARG A 81 -4.38 20.67 -20.77
CA ARG A 81 -5.76 20.29 -21.09
C ARG A 81 -6.57 21.58 -21.22
N SER A 82 -6.41 22.22 -22.36
CA SER A 82 -7.38 23.15 -22.92
C SER A 82 -8.33 22.29 -23.72
N GLY A 83 -9.23 21.59 -23.04
CA GLY A 83 -10.05 20.57 -23.66
C GLY A 83 -11.18 20.15 -22.75
N ASP A 84 -12.35 20.70 -23.06
CA ASP A 84 -13.67 20.31 -22.58
C ASP A 84 -14.08 20.83 -21.19
N SER A 85 -15.07 21.73 -21.20
CA SER A 85 -15.87 22.10 -20.03
C SER A 85 -16.70 20.90 -19.56
N GLY A 86 -16.02 19.88 -19.05
CA GLY A 86 -16.66 18.74 -18.38
C GLY A 86 -17.05 19.15 -16.96
N SER A 87 -18.36 19.09 -16.66
CA SER A 87 -19.01 19.06 -15.33
C SER A 87 -18.27 19.75 -14.18
N GLY A 88 -18.85 20.81 -13.59
CA GLY A 88 -18.21 21.71 -12.62
C GLY A 88 -17.40 21.05 -11.49
N ILE A 89 -17.70 19.81 -11.11
CA ILE A 89 -16.95 19.02 -10.14
C ILE A 89 -15.53 18.68 -10.63
N HIS A 90 -15.34 18.30 -11.90
CA HIS A 90 -14.00 18.03 -12.44
C HIS A 90 -13.13 19.29 -12.47
N SER A 91 -13.72 20.46 -12.79
CA SER A 91 -13.00 21.74 -12.72
C SER A 91 -12.54 22.10 -11.29
N MET A 92 -13.30 21.66 -10.28
CA MET A 92 -12.98 21.87 -8.88
C MET A 92 -11.81 20.97 -8.46
N ILE A 93 -11.78 19.73 -8.95
CA ILE A 93 -10.67 18.80 -8.75
C ILE A 93 -9.37 19.36 -9.36
N ASP A 94 -9.40 19.85 -10.60
CA ASP A 94 -8.24 20.50 -11.23
C ASP A 94 -7.74 21.71 -10.43
N ARG A 95 -8.65 22.49 -9.83
CA ARG A 95 -8.30 23.63 -8.97
C ARG A 95 -7.63 23.17 -7.67
N ILE A 96 -8.12 22.08 -7.06
CA ILE A 96 -7.53 21.49 -5.86
C ILE A 96 -6.08 21.07 -6.14
N PHE A 97 -5.82 20.35 -7.24
CA PHE A 97 -4.46 19.95 -7.60
C PHE A 97 -3.54 21.15 -7.82
N ARG A 98 -4.03 22.18 -8.52
CA ARG A 98 -3.25 23.41 -8.73
C ARG A 98 -2.94 24.13 -7.41
N LYS A 99 -3.91 24.21 -6.50
CA LYS A 99 -3.74 24.82 -5.18
C LYS A 99 -2.75 24.03 -4.33
N ALA A 100 -2.86 22.71 -4.31
CA ALA A 100 -1.95 21.81 -3.60
C ALA A 100 -0.51 21.88 -4.15
N GLN A 101 -0.35 22.01 -5.48
CA GLN A 101 0.98 22.18 -6.09
C GLN A 101 1.65 23.49 -5.66
N VAL A 102 0.89 24.58 -5.58
CA VAL A 102 1.41 25.89 -5.13
C VAL A 102 1.76 25.85 -3.64
N GLU A 103 0.89 25.29 -2.79
CA GLU A 103 1.15 25.19 -1.34
C GLU A 103 2.31 24.24 -1.04
N GLY A 104 2.37 23.09 -1.71
CA GLY A 104 3.44 22.09 -1.64
C GLY A 104 4.82 22.66 -1.99
N SER A 105 4.87 23.63 -2.89
CA SER A 105 6.10 24.33 -3.24
C SER A 105 6.56 25.36 -2.19
N ASN A 106 5.64 25.79 -1.31
CA ASN A 106 5.89 26.81 -0.30
C ASN A 106 6.25 26.19 1.07
N GLU A 107 5.69 25.02 1.40
CA GLU A 107 6.00 24.29 2.66
C GLU A 107 7.43 23.73 2.70
N SER A 108 8.01 23.35 1.54
CA SER A 108 9.41 22.91 1.46
C SER A 108 10.42 24.05 1.68
N ARG A 109 9.97 25.32 1.74
CA ARG A 109 10.85 26.50 1.95
C ARG A 109 11.09 26.85 3.42
N GLY A 110 10.53 26.07 4.35
CA GLY A 110 10.58 26.32 5.80
C GLY A 110 11.61 25.55 6.61
N GLY A 111 12.43 24.67 5.99
CA GLY A 111 13.23 23.72 6.77
C GLY A 111 14.51 23.23 6.10
N GLU A 112 15.43 24.12 5.74
CA GLU A 112 16.79 23.74 5.36
C GLU A 112 17.77 24.11 6.48
N GLY A 113 17.98 23.15 7.40
CA GLY A 113 19.17 23.06 8.25
C GLY A 113 19.79 21.67 8.05
N PRO A 114 21.12 21.54 7.92
CA PRO A 114 21.72 20.27 7.51
C PRO A 114 21.81 19.30 8.69
N GLY A 115 21.25 18.10 8.49
CA GLY A 115 21.57 16.90 9.27
C GLY A 115 20.88 16.79 10.63
N LEU A 116 19.91 15.89 10.74
CA LEU A 116 19.95 14.70 11.60
C LEU A 116 18.59 13.98 11.52
N GLU A 117 18.67 12.65 11.50
CA GLU A 117 17.57 11.73 11.73
C GLU A 117 16.79 12.06 13.01
N SER A 118 15.51 12.41 12.87
CA SER A 118 14.40 12.07 13.78
C SER A 118 13.19 12.94 13.41
N ASP A 119 12.19 12.30 12.80
CA ASP A 119 10.83 12.79 12.69
C ASP A 119 10.20 12.77 14.09
N GLU A 120 10.59 13.72 14.95
CA GLU A 120 9.90 13.96 16.21
C GLU A 120 9.53 15.45 16.25
N PRO A 121 8.24 15.80 16.25
CA PRO A 121 7.83 17.19 16.24
C PRO A 121 8.33 17.83 17.53
N ARG A 122 9.28 18.77 17.40
CA ARG A 122 9.75 19.64 18.49
C ARG A 122 8.62 20.57 18.93
N THR A 123 7.67 20.02 19.65
CA THR A 123 6.59 20.77 20.29
C THR A 123 7.19 21.48 21.49
N PHE A 124 6.84 22.76 21.66
CA PHE A 124 7.16 23.52 22.85
C PHE A 124 6.60 22.80 24.10
N TYR A 125 7.50 22.23 24.90
CA TYR A 125 7.19 21.67 26.20
C TYR A 125 7.53 22.74 27.25
N GLY A 126 6.55 23.56 27.61
CA GLY A 126 6.76 24.67 28.53
C GLY A 126 5.50 25.06 29.28
N ARG A 127 5.65 25.36 30.58
CA ARG A 127 4.57 25.89 31.41
C ARG A 127 4.31 27.35 31.05
N GLY A 128 3.06 27.71 30.74
CA GLY A 128 2.64 29.10 30.64
C GLY A 128 2.44 29.70 32.03
N GLN A 129 3.37 30.55 32.49
CA GLN A 129 3.20 31.29 33.74
C GLN A 129 2.41 32.57 33.45
N ARG A 130 1.25 32.76 34.10
CA ARG A 130 0.46 33.99 33.95
C ARG A 130 1.21 35.13 34.66
N LEU A 131 1.59 36.19 33.93
CA LEU A 131 2.21 37.37 34.52
C LEU A 131 1.16 38.19 35.28
N GLY A 132 1.40 38.44 36.57
CA GLY A 132 0.55 39.24 37.44
C GLY A 132 0.26 38.57 38.79
N TYR A 133 -0.04 39.37 39.82
CA TYR A 133 -0.43 38.87 41.14
C TYR A 133 -1.90 38.42 41.10
N THR A 134 -2.13 37.11 41.00
CA THR A 134 -3.48 36.54 41.16
C THR A 134 -3.44 35.45 42.21
N ALA A 135 -4.43 35.43 43.11
CA ALA A 135 -4.50 34.47 44.22
C ALA A 135 -4.62 33.00 43.76
N ASN A 136 -5.09 32.78 42.52
CA ASN A 136 -5.20 31.44 41.94
C ASN A 136 -3.93 31.08 41.15
N PRO A 137 -3.41 29.84 41.31
CA PRO A 137 -2.28 29.36 40.53
C PRO A 137 -2.60 29.35 39.03
N SER A 138 -1.59 29.56 38.19
CA SER A 138 -1.75 29.54 36.73
C SER A 138 -2.29 28.17 36.27
N PRO A 139 -3.36 28.12 35.46
CA PRO A 139 -3.90 26.86 34.97
C PRO A 139 -2.86 26.13 34.12
N TYR A 140 -2.74 24.82 34.33
CA TYR A 140 -1.90 23.96 33.50
C TYR A 140 -2.56 23.81 32.13
N VAL A 141 -1.98 24.44 31.11
CA VAL A 141 -2.35 24.17 29.71
C VAL A 141 -1.49 23.00 29.28
N ALA A 142 -2.06 21.79 29.28
CA ALA A 142 -1.40 20.65 28.69
C ALA A 142 -1.12 20.96 27.22
N SER A 143 0.12 20.77 26.76
CA SER A 143 0.39 20.75 25.32
C SER A 143 -0.54 19.69 24.71
N ALA A 144 -1.51 20.13 23.91
CA ALA A 144 -2.34 19.22 23.13
C ALA A 144 -1.42 18.62 22.07
N LEU A 145 -0.69 17.56 22.44
CA LEU A 145 0.01 16.69 21.52
C LEU A 145 -1.06 16.07 20.63
N ARG A 146 -1.38 16.76 19.54
CA ARG A 146 -2.14 16.18 18.45
C ARG A 146 -1.17 15.29 17.70
N ALA A 147 -1.58 14.05 17.49
CA ALA A 147 -0.84 13.19 16.61
C ALA A 147 -0.85 13.85 15.21
N GLU A 148 0.30 13.94 14.57
CA GLU A 148 0.36 14.35 13.16
C GLU A 148 0.35 13.08 12.31
N ARG A 149 -0.44 13.07 11.23
CA ARG A 149 -0.53 11.90 10.34
C ARG A 149 -0.64 12.33 8.89
N SER A 150 0.22 11.76 8.06
CA SER A 150 0.14 11.92 6.61
C SER A 150 -0.78 10.88 5.99
N LEU A 151 -1.73 11.30 5.17
CA LEU A 151 -2.65 10.45 4.41
C LEU A 151 -2.46 10.67 2.91
N CYS A 152 -2.56 9.59 2.13
CA CYS A 152 -2.53 9.68 0.66
C CYS A 152 -3.94 9.48 0.10
N VAL A 153 -4.41 10.45 -0.67
CA VAL A 153 -5.71 10.44 -1.34
C VAL A 153 -5.48 10.33 -2.84
N THR A 154 -5.87 9.20 -3.43
CA THR A 154 -5.82 8.98 -4.87
C THR A 154 -7.13 9.40 -5.51
N VAL A 155 -7.06 10.31 -6.47
CA VAL A 155 -8.23 10.84 -7.16
C VAL A 155 -8.42 10.08 -8.47
N TYR A 156 -9.55 9.37 -8.58
CA TYR A 156 -9.98 8.67 -9.80
C TYR A 156 -11.10 9.44 -10.50
N ARG A 157 -11.42 9.05 -11.73
CA ARG A 157 -12.48 9.70 -12.50
C ARG A 157 -13.88 9.50 -11.88
N ASN A 158 -14.10 8.35 -11.25
CA ASN A 158 -15.36 7.94 -10.63
C ASN A 158 -15.43 8.19 -9.12
N GLY A 159 -14.33 8.59 -8.46
CA GLY A 159 -14.31 8.81 -7.01
C GLY A 159 -12.91 8.99 -6.42
N PHE A 160 -12.82 8.90 -5.10
CA PHE A 160 -11.60 9.11 -4.33
C PHE A 160 -11.26 7.86 -3.54
N GLU A 161 -10.02 7.42 -3.56
CA GLU A 161 -9.52 6.37 -2.67
C GLU A 161 -8.67 7.00 -1.57
N VAL A 162 -9.01 6.72 -0.32
CA VAL A 162 -8.30 7.18 0.87
C VAL A 162 -7.45 6.04 1.40
N ASP A 163 -6.13 6.23 1.43
CA ASP A 163 -5.14 5.33 2.05
C ASP A 163 -5.28 3.83 1.67
N LYS A 164 -5.79 3.55 0.47
CA LYS A 164 -6.05 2.18 -0.07
C LYS A 164 -7.07 1.34 0.71
N ASP A 165 -7.90 1.99 1.52
CA ASP A 165 -8.85 1.30 2.42
C ASP A 165 -10.31 1.70 2.12
N ALA A 166 -10.56 2.98 1.81
CA ALA A 166 -11.91 3.49 1.60
C ALA A 166 -12.05 4.19 0.24
N PHE A 167 -12.94 3.68 -0.61
CA PHE A 167 -13.32 4.34 -1.86
C PHE A 167 -14.62 5.13 -1.69
N VAL A 168 -14.58 6.43 -1.95
CA VAL A 168 -15.71 7.36 -1.89
C VAL A 168 -16.12 7.72 -3.32
N PRO A 169 -17.28 7.24 -3.82
CA PRO A 169 -17.73 7.53 -5.17
C PRO A 169 -18.16 9.00 -5.31
N LEU A 170 -17.82 9.61 -6.45
CA LEU A 170 -18.11 11.03 -6.74
C LEU A 170 -19.62 11.34 -6.77
N ASN A 171 -20.43 10.34 -7.11
CA ASN A 171 -21.89 10.47 -7.22
C ASN A 171 -22.62 10.47 -5.87
N SER A 172 -21.94 10.13 -4.77
CA SER A 172 -22.52 10.16 -3.42
C SER A 172 -22.52 11.58 -2.83
N GLU A 173 -23.43 11.86 -1.90
CA GLU A 173 -23.41 13.13 -1.15
C GLU A 173 -22.11 13.31 -0.36
N GLU A 174 -21.57 12.21 0.17
CA GLU A 174 -20.28 12.18 0.86
C GLU A 174 -19.13 12.59 -0.08
N GLY A 175 -19.10 12.08 -1.31
CA GLY A 175 -18.10 12.44 -2.31
C GLY A 175 -18.14 13.92 -2.71
N ARG A 176 -19.33 14.53 -2.78
CA ARG A 176 -19.46 15.98 -3.04
C ARG A 176 -18.95 16.82 -1.87
N GLN A 177 -19.30 16.44 -0.65
CA GLN A 177 -18.79 17.10 0.56
C GLN A 177 -17.28 16.97 0.68
N PHE A 178 -16.73 15.83 0.25
CA PHE A 178 -15.29 15.58 0.22
C PHE A 178 -14.57 16.57 -0.71
N VAL A 179 -15.09 16.79 -1.92
CA VAL A 179 -14.53 17.76 -2.88
C VAL A 179 -14.69 19.20 -2.39
N ASP A 180 -15.86 19.56 -1.86
CA ASP A 180 -16.10 20.92 -1.36
C ASP A 180 -15.18 21.26 -0.17
N ALA A 181 -14.98 20.32 0.75
CA ALA A 181 -14.04 20.49 1.86
C ALA A 181 -12.60 20.67 1.36
N MET A 182 -12.15 19.83 0.41
CA MET A 182 -10.80 19.93 -0.14
C MET A 182 -10.56 21.21 -0.95
N ASP A 183 -11.54 21.71 -1.71
CA ASP A 183 -11.42 23.00 -2.42
C ASP A 183 -11.22 24.16 -1.45
N ARG A 184 -11.99 24.15 -0.36
CA ARG A 184 -11.86 25.13 0.72
C ARG A 184 -10.55 24.97 1.52
N GLY A 185 -9.89 23.82 1.42
CA GLY A 185 -8.70 23.49 2.20
C GLY A 185 -9.02 23.04 3.63
N PHE A 186 -10.24 22.58 3.88
CA PHE A 186 -10.62 21.94 5.14
C PHE A 186 -10.48 20.42 5.05
N VAL A 187 -10.18 19.79 6.18
CA VAL A 187 -10.18 18.32 6.28
C VAL A 187 -11.61 17.81 6.06
N PRO A 188 -11.83 16.91 5.09
CA PRO A 188 -13.14 16.32 4.85
C PRO A 188 -13.75 15.66 6.10
N PRO A 189 -15.08 15.76 6.31
CA PRO A 189 -15.74 15.23 7.51
C PRO A 189 -15.54 13.72 7.69
N SER A 190 -15.49 12.95 6.58
CA SER A 190 -15.21 11.52 6.60
C SER A 190 -13.82 11.19 7.17
N LEU A 191 -12.82 12.05 6.91
CA LEU A 191 -11.47 11.91 7.46
C LEU A 191 -11.40 12.36 8.93
N ALA A 192 -12.06 13.47 9.26
CA ALA A 192 -12.13 13.98 10.62
C ALA A 192 -12.82 13.01 11.59
N ALA A 193 -13.84 12.28 11.12
CA ALA A 193 -14.51 11.24 11.90
C ALA A 193 -13.63 10.00 12.14
N LYS A 194 -12.81 9.62 11.15
CA LYS A 194 -11.89 8.46 11.26
C LYS A 194 -10.69 8.78 12.17
N TYR A 195 -10.22 10.03 12.17
CA TYR A 195 -9.07 10.48 12.95
C TYR A 195 -9.40 11.72 13.80
N PRO A 196 -10.12 11.55 14.92
CA PRO A 196 -10.43 12.66 15.81
C PRO A 196 -9.18 13.17 16.53
N ASN A 197 -8.98 14.49 16.58
CA ASN A 197 -7.87 15.18 17.27
C ASN A 197 -6.46 14.92 16.70
N THR A 198 -6.37 14.54 15.43
CA THR A 198 -5.10 14.35 14.71
C THR A 198 -4.95 15.46 13.69
N ASP A 199 -3.77 16.06 13.60
CA ASP A 199 -3.44 16.98 12.51
C ASP A 199 -3.10 16.13 11.27
N LEU A 200 -3.85 16.34 10.18
CA LEU A 200 -3.78 15.50 8.99
C LEU A 200 -3.11 16.24 7.84
N THR A 201 -2.00 15.69 7.35
CA THR A 201 -1.35 16.14 6.12
C THR A 201 -1.89 15.30 4.96
N ILE A 202 -2.52 15.94 3.96
CA ILE A 202 -3.17 15.23 2.85
C ILE A 202 -2.30 15.34 1.60
N ASN A 203 -1.77 14.21 1.17
CA ASN A 203 -1.06 14.06 -0.10
C ASN A 203 -2.03 13.64 -1.19
N LEU A 204 -2.10 14.40 -2.28
CA LEU A 204 -2.99 14.13 -3.40
C LEU A 204 -2.25 13.42 -4.53
N ARG A 205 -2.84 12.34 -5.04
CA ARG A 205 -2.35 11.61 -6.22
C ARG A 205 -3.37 11.68 -7.35
N ASP A 206 -2.96 12.20 -8.51
CA ASP A 206 -3.81 12.24 -9.70
C ASP A 206 -3.83 10.86 -10.40
N CYS A 207 -5.01 10.27 -10.51
CA CYS A 207 -5.32 9.07 -11.30
C CYS A 207 -6.62 9.27 -12.11
N LEU A 208 -6.93 10.50 -12.53
CA LEU A 208 -8.17 10.84 -13.24
C LEU A 208 -8.33 10.16 -14.61
N GLN A 209 -7.25 9.62 -15.17
CA GLN A 209 -7.28 8.86 -16.43
C GLN A 209 -7.81 7.43 -16.27
N VAL A 210 -7.87 6.93 -15.03
CA VAL A 210 -8.28 5.57 -14.71
C VAL A 210 -9.59 5.62 -13.91
N ASP A 211 -10.54 4.78 -14.25
CA ASP A 211 -11.70 4.53 -13.40
C ASP A 211 -11.29 3.53 -12.31
N TYR A 212 -11.61 3.82 -11.05
CA TYR A 212 -11.36 2.91 -9.94
C TYR A 212 -12.18 1.64 -10.11
N SER A 213 -11.50 0.52 -10.26
CA SER A 213 -12.07 -0.82 -10.04
C SER A 213 -11.64 -1.29 -8.66
N PRO A 214 -12.56 -1.69 -7.78
CA PRO A 214 -12.17 -2.34 -6.54
C PRO A 214 -11.29 -3.55 -6.91
N PRO A 215 -10.16 -3.76 -6.21
CA PRO A 215 -9.32 -4.92 -6.46
C PRO A 215 -10.20 -6.17 -6.33
N ALA A 216 -10.27 -6.97 -7.39
CA ALA A 216 -11.02 -8.20 -7.38
C ALA A 216 -10.54 -9.02 -6.18
N TYR A 217 -11.45 -9.31 -5.24
CA TYR A 217 -11.14 -10.11 -4.07
C TYR A 217 -10.60 -11.45 -4.55
N THR A 218 -9.28 -11.58 -4.57
CA THR A 218 -8.62 -12.81 -4.96
C THR A 218 -8.59 -13.66 -3.70
N ALA A 219 -9.69 -14.36 -3.43
CA ALA A 219 -9.66 -15.47 -2.51
C ALA A 219 -8.48 -16.36 -2.93
N PHE A 220 -7.63 -16.77 -1.99
CA PHE A 220 -6.42 -17.55 -2.26
C PHE A 220 -6.70 -18.67 -3.27
N GLN A 221 -6.31 -18.49 -4.54
CA GLN A 221 -6.41 -19.52 -5.59
C GLN A 221 -5.18 -20.41 -5.56
N GLY A 222 -4.66 -20.70 -4.36
CA GLY A 222 -3.58 -21.65 -4.19
C GLY A 222 -4.11 -23.06 -4.39
N GLN A 223 -3.88 -23.65 -5.56
CA GLN A 223 -3.88 -25.11 -5.66
C GLN A 223 -2.74 -25.61 -4.77
N GLY A 224 -3.07 -26.13 -3.59
CA GLY A 224 -2.10 -26.69 -2.65
C GLY A 224 -1.35 -27.84 -3.31
N HIS A 225 -0.13 -27.59 -3.80
CA HIS A 225 0.78 -28.65 -4.20
C HIS A 225 1.39 -29.27 -2.95
N ARG A 226 0.94 -30.49 -2.63
CA ARG A 226 1.57 -31.29 -1.59
C ARG A 226 2.96 -31.69 -2.12
N LEU A 227 4.03 -31.24 -1.47
CA LEU A 227 5.38 -31.79 -1.62
C LEU A 227 5.43 -33.17 -0.96
N ALA A 228 4.66 -34.12 -1.48
CA ALA A 228 4.91 -35.52 -1.20
C ALA A 228 6.09 -35.92 -2.06
N ALA A 229 7.19 -36.32 -1.42
CA ALA A 229 8.24 -37.07 -2.08
C ALA A 229 7.59 -38.35 -2.64
N SER A 230 7.33 -38.37 -3.95
CA SER A 230 6.96 -39.59 -4.65
C SER A 230 8.17 -40.51 -4.65
N SER A 231 8.15 -41.48 -3.74
CA SER A 231 8.80 -42.76 -3.98
C SER A 231 7.72 -43.79 -4.21
N GLY A 232 7.56 -44.20 -5.47
CA GLY A 232 6.63 -45.25 -5.92
C GLY A 232 5.17 -44.77 -5.98
N THR A 233 4.33 -45.17 -6.91
CA THR A 233 4.38 -46.29 -7.84
C THR A 233 3.47 -45.98 -9.04
N ALA A 234 3.60 -46.83 -10.04
CA ALA A 234 3.19 -46.71 -11.43
C ALA A 234 1.74 -46.28 -11.72
N ALA A 235 1.61 -45.75 -12.94
CA ALA A 235 0.39 -45.37 -13.64
C ALA A 235 -0.65 -46.49 -13.77
N SER A 236 -1.94 -46.14 -13.70
CA SER A 236 -2.90 -46.20 -14.83
C SER A 236 -4.35 -45.90 -14.37
N PRO A 237 -5.26 -45.49 -15.28
CA PRO A 237 -6.58 -44.94 -14.95
C PRO A 237 -7.74 -45.94 -15.11
N ALA A 238 -8.88 -45.65 -14.45
CA ALA A 238 -10.26 -45.69 -14.96
C ALA A 238 -11.33 -46.19 -13.95
N ALA A 239 -12.42 -45.41 -13.91
CA ALA A 239 -13.84 -45.79 -13.75
C ALA A 239 -14.39 -46.44 -12.46
N ALA A 240 -15.25 -45.64 -11.80
CA ALA A 240 -16.66 -45.89 -11.41
C ALA A 240 -17.08 -47.06 -10.49
N ALA A 241 -17.80 -46.64 -9.42
CA ALA A 241 -18.99 -47.22 -8.79
C ALA A 241 -18.89 -48.51 -7.94
N GLY A 242 -19.40 -48.44 -6.71
CA GLY A 242 -19.88 -49.60 -5.94
C GLY A 242 -19.60 -49.54 -4.44
N VAL A 243 -20.67 -49.62 -3.64
CA VAL A 243 -20.77 -49.60 -2.15
C VAL A 243 -20.61 -51.06 -1.59
N PRO A 244 -20.74 -51.35 -0.27
CA PRO A 244 -19.69 -51.52 0.76
C PRO A 244 -19.50 -52.97 1.33
N GLU A 245 -18.49 -53.09 2.22
CA GLU A 245 -18.43 -53.97 3.44
C GLU A 245 -17.79 -55.40 3.39
N PRO A 246 -17.35 -55.99 4.55
CA PRO A 246 -15.95 -56.39 4.91
C PRO A 246 -15.76 -57.96 4.90
N PRO A 247 -14.66 -58.67 5.37
CA PRO A 247 -13.84 -58.49 6.60
C PRO A 247 -12.34 -58.97 6.64
N THR A 248 -11.69 -58.71 7.79
CA THR A 248 -10.70 -59.55 8.50
C THR A 248 -9.20 -59.66 8.09
N THR A 249 -8.35 -59.37 9.10
CA THR A 249 -6.97 -59.83 9.39
C THR A 249 -5.78 -59.26 8.61
N ALA A 250 -4.99 -58.40 9.28
CA ALA A 250 -3.63 -58.72 9.75
C ALA A 250 -2.88 -57.42 10.11
N SER A 251 -2.48 -57.26 11.38
CA SER A 251 -1.53 -56.22 11.81
C SER A 251 -0.10 -56.57 11.36
N PRO A 252 0.70 -55.57 10.95
CA PRO A 252 2.14 -55.56 11.16
C PRO A 252 2.56 -54.64 12.34
N PRO A 253 3.74 -54.87 12.94
CA PRO A 253 4.13 -54.34 14.25
C PRO A 253 4.77 -52.94 14.17
N GLY A 254 4.49 -52.07 15.15
CA GLY A 254 5.30 -50.87 15.39
C GLY A 254 4.55 -49.58 15.73
N THR A 255 3.21 -49.56 15.70
CA THR A 255 2.45 -48.35 16.02
C THR A 255 2.28 -48.23 17.54
N SER A 256 2.98 -47.29 18.18
CA SER A 256 2.69 -46.94 19.58
C SER A 256 1.25 -46.45 19.64
N SER A 257 0.35 -47.30 20.12
CA SER A 257 -1.05 -46.99 20.34
C SER A 257 -1.15 -45.79 21.28
N TYR A 258 -1.85 -44.75 20.84
CA TYR A 258 -2.26 -43.66 21.70
C TYR A 258 -3.04 -44.24 22.89
N ASP A 259 -2.55 -44.04 24.10
CA ASP A 259 -3.25 -44.44 25.31
C ASP A 259 -4.19 -43.30 25.74
N ALA A 260 -5.46 -43.44 25.35
CA ALA A 260 -6.51 -42.45 25.62
C ALA A 260 -6.84 -42.28 27.12
N THR A 261 -6.25 -43.10 28.01
CA THR A 261 -6.47 -43.01 29.46
C THR A 261 -5.47 -42.10 30.17
N ARG A 262 -4.43 -41.65 29.45
CA ARG A 262 -3.34 -40.85 30.03
C ARG A 262 -3.77 -39.40 30.18
N THR A 263 -4.24 -39.07 31.38
CA THR A 263 -4.63 -37.70 31.78
C THR A 263 -3.43 -36.97 32.38
N VAL A 264 -3.05 -35.83 31.78
CA VAL A 264 -1.93 -35.00 32.25
C VAL A 264 -2.45 -34.04 33.33
N GLU A 265 -2.28 -34.39 34.60
CA GLU A 265 -2.63 -33.52 35.74
C GLU A 265 -1.49 -32.59 36.10
N VAL A 266 -1.74 -31.28 35.99
CA VAL A 266 -0.82 -30.22 36.45
C VAL A 266 -1.03 -30.01 37.94
N ARG A 267 0.03 -30.19 38.74
CA ARG A 267 0.00 -29.92 40.19
C ARG A 267 0.63 -28.56 40.45
N SER A 268 -0.15 -27.65 41.04
CA SER A 268 0.30 -26.29 41.39
C SER A 268 1.32 -26.21 42.53
N ASP A 269 1.61 -27.34 43.20
CA ASP A 269 2.56 -27.44 44.31
C ASP A 269 4.03 -27.58 43.84
N GLU A 270 4.25 -27.85 42.55
CA GLU A 270 5.57 -28.02 41.94
C GLU A 270 5.87 -26.90 40.91
N ALA A 271 7.14 -26.75 40.52
CA ALA A 271 7.54 -25.79 39.50
C ALA A 271 6.73 -26.00 38.21
N THR A 272 5.89 -25.03 37.85
CA THR A 272 5.06 -25.11 36.64
C THR A 272 5.74 -24.36 35.49
N SER A 273 5.87 -25.02 34.34
CA SER A 273 6.33 -24.43 33.09
C SER A 273 5.19 -24.46 32.07
N PHE A 274 5.39 -23.82 30.92
CA PHE A 274 4.48 -23.95 29.78
C PHE A 274 5.23 -24.37 28.53
N VAL A 275 4.53 -24.99 27.60
CA VAL A 275 5.00 -25.34 26.24
C VAL A 275 3.95 -24.90 25.26
N VAL A 276 4.37 -24.37 24.11
CA VAL A 276 3.46 -23.97 23.04
C VAL A 276 3.45 -25.04 21.96
N LEU A 277 2.33 -25.73 21.81
CA LEU A 277 2.09 -26.67 20.72
C LEU A 277 1.58 -25.92 19.50
N LEU A 278 2.31 -26.01 18.39
CA LEU A 278 1.90 -25.45 17.10
C LEU A 278 1.34 -26.58 16.24
N ASN A 279 0.07 -26.46 15.87
CA ASN A 279 -0.60 -27.44 15.05
C ASN A 279 -0.18 -27.35 13.57
N THR A 280 -0.51 -28.38 12.78
CA THR A 280 -0.29 -28.38 11.31
C THR A 280 -1.13 -27.30 10.61
N ARG A 281 -2.24 -26.87 11.22
CA ARG A 281 -3.08 -25.75 10.76
C ARG A 281 -2.53 -24.36 11.13
N GLY A 282 -1.39 -24.30 11.84
CA GLY A 282 -0.76 -23.04 12.27
C GLY A 282 -1.31 -22.46 13.58
N GLU A 283 -2.27 -23.12 14.22
CA GLU A 283 -2.81 -22.72 15.51
C GLU A 283 -1.83 -23.02 16.65
N ARG A 284 -1.74 -22.09 17.61
CA ARG A 284 -0.86 -22.21 18.77
C ARG A 284 -1.69 -22.49 20.01
N ARG A 285 -1.38 -23.57 20.73
CA ARG A 285 -1.98 -23.90 22.02
C ARG A 285 -0.92 -23.93 23.10
N GLN A 286 -1.08 -23.10 24.12
CA GLN A 286 -0.23 -23.13 25.30
C GLN A 286 -0.76 -24.19 26.27
N VAL A 287 0.12 -25.11 26.69
CA VAL A 287 -0.17 -26.10 27.73
C VAL A 287 0.75 -25.82 28.91
N GLN A 288 0.19 -25.83 30.12
CA GLN A 288 0.96 -25.75 31.37
C GLN A 288 1.28 -27.15 31.87
N LEU A 289 2.49 -27.32 32.41
CA LEU A 289 3.03 -28.62 32.78
C LEU A 289 4.25 -28.48 33.70
N ASN A 290 4.38 -29.44 34.60
CA ASN A 290 5.51 -29.61 35.52
C ASN A 290 6.71 -30.22 34.76
N PRO A 291 7.86 -29.52 34.65
CA PRO A 291 8.97 -29.91 33.78
C PRO A 291 9.77 -31.11 34.30
N GLU A 292 9.71 -31.39 35.61
CA GLU A 292 10.39 -32.52 36.25
C GLU A 292 9.54 -33.80 36.25
N ARG A 293 8.21 -33.67 36.22
CA ARG A 293 7.28 -34.81 36.30
C ARG A 293 6.82 -35.30 34.94
N HIS A 294 6.54 -34.37 34.02
CA HIS A 294 6.03 -34.71 32.70
C HIS A 294 7.16 -35.01 31.73
N THR A 295 6.89 -36.01 30.88
CA THR A 295 7.80 -36.46 29.85
C THR A 295 7.40 -35.93 28.48
N VAL A 296 8.30 -36.09 27.52
CA VAL A 296 8.00 -35.80 26.10
C VAL A 296 6.86 -36.68 25.58
N GLU A 297 6.66 -37.88 26.15
CA GLU A 297 5.51 -38.72 25.81
C GLU A 297 4.17 -38.07 26.19
N ASP A 298 4.10 -37.40 27.34
CA ASP A 298 2.89 -36.67 27.74
C ASP A 298 2.58 -35.53 26.75
N LEU A 299 3.61 -34.91 26.15
CA LEU A 299 3.43 -33.92 25.07
C LEU A 299 2.90 -34.57 23.79
N TYR A 300 3.31 -35.80 23.45
CA TYR A 300 2.75 -36.55 22.33
C TYR A 300 1.27 -36.88 22.57
N SER A 301 0.90 -37.30 23.78
CA SER A 301 -0.50 -37.52 24.16
C SER A 301 -1.33 -36.23 24.04
N LEU A 302 -0.82 -35.11 24.55
CA LEU A 302 -1.48 -33.80 24.46
C LEU A 302 -1.60 -33.30 23.02
N ALA A 303 -0.59 -33.57 22.19
CA ALA A 303 -0.61 -33.23 20.76
C ALA A 303 -1.65 -34.07 20.00
N HIS A 304 -1.78 -35.36 20.30
CA HIS A 304 -2.81 -36.22 19.70
C HIS A 304 -4.22 -35.83 20.17
N ALA A 305 -4.38 -35.45 21.45
CA ALA A 305 -5.64 -34.88 21.94
C ALA A 305 -5.98 -33.52 21.31
N TYR A 306 -4.97 -32.75 20.89
CA TYR A 306 -5.17 -31.47 20.22
C TYR A 306 -5.51 -31.61 18.73
N GLN A 307 -4.92 -32.58 18.02
CA GLN A 307 -5.28 -32.93 16.66
C GLN A 307 -5.44 -34.46 16.51
N PRO A 308 -6.63 -35.01 16.81
CA PRO A 308 -6.88 -36.45 16.66
C PRO A 308 -6.93 -36.90 15.19
N GLU A 309 -7.10 -35.97 14.24
CA GLU A 309 -7.05 -36.25 12.80
C GLU A 309 -5.65 -36.67 12.31
N LEU A 310 -4.58 -36.45 13.10
CA LEU A 310 -3.22 -36.85 12.76
C LEU A 310 -2.90 -38.24 13.33
N GLU A 311 -2.96 -39.25 12.46
CA GLU A 311 -2.56 -40.62 12.82
C GLU A 311 -1.05 -40.77 13.03
N GLN A 312 -0.23 -40.03 12.26
CA GLN A 312 1.23 -40.09 12.31
C GLN A 312 1.84 -38.68 12.29
N PHE A 313 2.55 -38.33 13.34
CA PHE A 313 3.25 -37.05 13.45
C PHE A 313 4.51 -37.17 14.32
N ILE A 314 5.44 -36.23 14.11
CA ILE A 314 6.60 -35.98 14.97
C ILE A 314 6.48 -34.61 15.61
N LEU A 315 7.00 -34.48 16.82
CA LEU A 315 7.15 -33.19 17.49
C LEU A 315 8.51 -32.58 17.15
N VAL A 316 8.52 -31.35 16.65
CA VAL A 316 9.72 -30.61 16.29
C VAL A 316 9.81 -29.33 17.10
N GLU A 317 10.85 -29.22 17.90
CA GLU A 317 11.17 -27.98 18.61
C GLU A 317 11.61 -26.90 17.60
N ARG A 318 10.90 -25.77 17.58
CA ARG A 318 11.20 -24.58 16.77
C ARG A 318 12.30 -23.71 17.42
N GLY A 319 13.36 -24.35 17.89
CA GLY A 319 14.60 -23.69 18.29
C GLY A 319 15.48 -23.36 17.08
N MET A 320 16.56 -22.63 17.33
CA MET A 320 17.64 -22.42 16.35
C MET A 320 18.87 -23.20 16.85
N PRO A 321 19.21 -24.38 16.29
CA PRO A 321 18.60 -25.08 15.16
C PRO A 321 17.33 -25.89 15.51
N PRO A 322 16.45 -26.19 14.53
CA PRO A 322 15.26 -26.98 14.77
C PRO A 322 15.61 -28.41 15.15
N ARG A 323 15.06 -28.90 16.26
CA ARG A 323 15.37 -30.23 16.82
C ARG A 323 14.14 -31.14 16.74
N ARG A 324 14.30 -32.32 16.14
CA ARG A 324 13.25 -33.35 16.04
C ARG A 324 13.26 -34.20 17.32
N LEU A 325 12.11 -34.37 17.97
CA LEU A 325 11.97 -35.18 19.18
C LEU A 325 11.75 -36.64 18.78
N GLU A 326 12.85 -37.37 18.58
CA GLU A 326 12.85 -38.80 18.22
C GLU A 326 12.43 -39.70 19.39
N SER A 327 12.19 -40.99 19.11
CA SER A 327 11.77 -42.00 20.09
C SER A 327 12.69 -42.10 21.31
N SER A 328 13.98 -41.82 21.17
CA SER A 328 14.95 -41.80 22.27
C SER A 328 14.76 -40.63 23.25
N THR A 329 14.06 -39.58 22.83
CA THR A 329 13.76 -38.39 23.66
C THR A 329 12.39 -38.50 24.34
N ARG A 330 11.54 -39.43 23.88
CA ARG A 330 10.16 -39.65 24.35
C ARG A 330 10.08 -39.98 25.85
N SER A 331 11.06 -40.72 26.36
CA SER A 331 11.14 -41.10 27.78
C SER A 331 11.79 -40.04 28.69
N GLN A 332 12.33 -38.95 28.12
CA GLN A 332 13.00 -37.90 28.90
C GLN A 332 11.98 -36.92 29.49
N THR A 333 12.33 -36.33 30.64
CA THR A 333 11.53 -35.24 31.22
C THR A 333 11.69 -33.96 30.39
N ILE A 334 10.73 -33.05 30.54
CA ILE A 334 10.69 -31.81 29.74
C ILE A 334 11.85 -30.88 30.12
N SER A 335 12.28 -30.92 31.38
CA SER A 335 13.51 -30.30 31.87
C SER A 335 14.76 -30.87 31.18
N GLN A 336 14.89 -32.20 31.12
CA GLN A 336 16.01 -32.89 30.46
C GLN A 336 16.06 -32.63 28.96
N ALA A 337 14.89 -32.60 28.31
CA ALA A 337 14.76 -32.31 26.89
C ALA A 337 14.94 -30.82 26.54
N LYS A 338 15.11 -29.94 27.54
CA LYS A 338 15.20 -28.47 27.41
C LYS A 338 14.00 -27.83 26.71
N LEU A 339 12.80 -28.40 26.93
CA LEU A 339 11.56 -27.95 26.28
C LEU A 339 10.78 -26.92 27.12
N SER A 340 11.31 -26.46 28.25
CA SER A 340 10.68 -25.44 29.09
C SER A 340 10.51 -24.13 28.33
N ARG A 341 9.26 -23.67 28.16
CA ARG A 341 8.90 -22.46 27.39
C ARG A 341 9.25 -22.54 25.90
N ALA A 342 9.46 -23.75 25.39
CA ALA A 342 9.74 -23.98 23.98
C ALA A 342 8.46 -23.97 23.14
N VAL A 343 8.64 -23.70 21.84
CA VAL A 343 7.59 -23.86 20.83
C VAL A 343 7.84 -25.18 20.10
N VAL A 344 6.88 -26.09 20.19
CA VAL A 344 6.96 -27.42 19.59
C VAL A 344 5.90 -27.53 18.51
N ALA A 345 6.32 -27.75 17.27
CA ALA A 345 5.44 -27.91 16.13
C ALA A 345 5.14 -29.39 15.85
N LEU A 346 3.86 -29.69 15.59
CA LEU A 346 3.44 -30.97 15.04
C LEU A 346 3.78 -30.98 13.55
N GLN A 347 4.58 -31.95 13.12
CA GLN A 347 4.89 -32.20 11.72
C GLN A 347 4.32 -33.56 11.32
N GLN A 348 3.45 -33.60 10.32
CA GLN A 348 2.95 -34.84 9.74
C GLN A 348 4.11 -35.59 9.05
N LEU A 349 4.20 -36.90 9.28
CA LEU A 349 5.16 -37.79 8.63
C LEU A 349 4.75 -38.10 7.18
#